data_AF-A0A7J2YJ28-F1
#
_entry.id   AF-A0A7J2YJ28-F1
#
_cell.length_a   1.000
_cell.length_b   1.000
_cell.length_c   1.000
_cell.angle_alpha   90.00
_cell.angle_beta   90.00
_cell.angle_gamma   90.00
#
_symmetry.space_group_name_H-M   'P 1'
#
loop_
_entity.id
_entity.type
_entity.pdbx_description
1 polymer ?
#
loop_
_entity_poly.entity_id
_entity_poly.type
_entity_poly.pdbx_seq_one_letter_code
_entity_poly.pdbx_strand_id
1 'polypeptide(L)'
;MITRKVITVGLPDSAQVHPREVFVEAIADGVAAIILVHNHPAGKLEPNPEELFITRRLVEAGKLLGIDVLDHVIVTKTGWFSFAKKGLLG
;
A
#
# COMPACT_ATOMS: atom_id res chain seq x y z
N MET A 1 2.06 -4.43 19.32
CA MET A 1 3.30 -3.76 18.92
C MET A 1 3.11 -3.26 17.49
N ILE A 2 3.54 -2.04 17.15
CA ILE A 2 3.42 -1.49 15.78
C ILE A 2 4.82 -1.45 15.18
N THR A 3 4.98 -1.98 13.97
CA THR A 3 6.25 -2.08 13.22
C THR A 3 6.13 -1.28 11.93
N ARG A 4 7.22 -0.64 11.49
CA ARG A 4 7.30 0.09 10.23
C ARG A 4 8.44 -0.48 9.39
N LYS A 5 8.12 -0.88 8.17
CA LYS A 5 9.09 -1.40 7.20
C LYS A 5 9.02 -0.58 5.91
N VAL A 6 10.17 -0.32 5.31
CA VAL A 6 10.26 0.31 3.99
C VAL A 6 10.41 -0.82 2.98
N ILE A 7 9.37 -1.03 2.16
CA ILE A 7 9.34 -2.14 1.19
C ILE A 7 10.04 -1.76 -0.11
N THR A 8 9.94 -0.49 -0.53
CA THR A 8 10.56 -0.02 -1.78
C THR A 8 11.02 1.42 -1.63
N VAL A 9 12.17 1.75 -2.24
CA VAL A 9 12.69 3.12 -2.37
C VAL A 9 13.09 3.31 -3.84
N GLY A 10 12.29 4.03 -4.63
CA GLY A 10 12.49 4.10 -6.09
C GLY A 10 11.47 4.97 -6.84
N LEU A 11 11.71 5.17 -8.15
CA LEU A 11 11.09 6.20 -9.00
C LEU A 11 9.54 6.11 -9.10
N PRO A 12 8.85 7.25 -9.23
CA PRO A 12 7.42 7.41 -8.91
C PRO A 12 6.43 6.67 -9.82
N ASP A 13 6.88 6.11 -10.95
CA ASP A 13 5.96 5.78 -12.04
C ASP A 13 6.02 4.32 -12.52
N SER A 14 6.84 3.46 -11.91
CA SER A 14 6.94 2.05 -12.36
C SER A 14 7.52 1.06 -11.33
N ALA A 15 7.52 1.40 -10.05
CA ALA A 15 8.02 0.47 -9.03
C ALA A 15 7.06 -0.72 -8.96
N GLN A 16 7.47 -1.84 -9.56
CA GLN A 16 6.76 -3.11 -9.57
C GLN A 16 6.70 -3.68 -8.14
N VAL A 17 5.83 -3.13 -7.29
CA VAL A 17 5.62 -3.64 -5.94
C VAL A 17 4.90 -4.98 -6.06
N HIS A 18 5.62 -6.07 -5.79
CA HIS A 18 5.06 -7.40 -5.82
C HIS A 18 4.50 -7.78 -4.45
N PRO A 19 3.33 -8.44 -4.34
CA PRO A 19 2.78 -8.85 -3.04
C PRO A 19 3.77 -9.64 -2.17
N ARG A 20 4.57 -10.51 -2.77
CA ARG A 20 5.60 -11.29 -2.06
C ARG A 20 6.58 -10.40 -1.26
N GLU A 21 6.92 -9.23 -1.78
CA GLU A 21 7.89 -8.31 -1.16
C GLU A 21 7.23 -7.50 -0.03
N VAL A 22 5.94 -7.20 -0.16
CA VAL A 22 5.16 -6.54 0.89
C VAL A 22 4.88 -7.49 2.05
N PHE A 23 4.46 -8.72 1.76
CA PHE A 23 3.97 -9.65 2.77
C PHE A 23 5.06 -10.49 3.45
N VAL A 24 6.27 -10.61 2.90
CA VAL A 24 7.35 -11.38 3.55
C VAL A 24 7.65 -10.84 4.96
N GLU A 25 7.70 -9.51 5.11
CA GLU A 25 7.92 -8.87 6.41
C GLU A 25 6.70 -9.00 7.32
N ALA A 26 5.49 -8.84 6.78
CA ALA A 26 4.27 -8.98 7.55
C ALA A 26 4.10 -10.39 8.13
N ILE A 27 4.44 -11.42 7.34
CA ILE A 27 4.45 -12.81 7.76
C ILE A 27 5.53 -13.04 8.82
N ALA A 28 6.75 -12.54 8.60
CA ALA A 28 7.85 -12.69 9.54
C ALA A 28 7.57 -12.03 10.91
N ASP A 29 6.92 -10.87 10.89
CA ASP A 29 6.51 -10.13 12.10
C ASP A 29 5.21 -10.69 12.72
N GLY A 30 4.52 -11.63 12.06
CA GLY A 30 3.29 -12.26 12.53
C GLY A 30 2.11 -11.29 12.68
N VAL A 31 2.03 -10.26 11.84
CA VAL A 31 0.98 -9.23 11.95
C VAL A 31 -0.33 -9.67 11.32
N ALA A 32 -1.45 -9.29 11.93
CA ALA A 32 -2.80 -9.58 11.42
C ALA A 32 -3.24 -8.63 10.29
N ALA A 33 -2.58 -7.48 10.15
CA ALA A 33 -2.97 -6.46 9.19
C ALA A 33 -1.85 -5.47 8.89
N ILE A 34 -1.94 -4.79 7.74
CA ILE A 34 -1.00 -3.77 7.28
C ILE A 34 -1.72 -2.52 6.74
N ILE A 35 -0.99 -1.40 6.74
CA ILE A 35 -1.35 -0.18 6.01
C ILE A 35 -0.23 0.13 5.03
N LEU A 36 -0.59 0.35 3.77
CA LEU A 36 0.35 0.74 2.73
C LEU A 36 0.45 2.26 2.68
N VAL A 37 1.67 2.79 2.54
CA VAL A 37 1.88 4.23 2.40
C VAL A 37 2.93 4.49 1.33
N HIS A 38 2.62 5.35 0.36
CA HIS A 38 3.60 5.90 -0.56
C HIS A 38 3.42 7.41 -0.72
N ASN A 39 4.46 8.09 -1.15
CA ASN A 39 4.47 9.53 -1.33
C ASN A 39 4.44 9.90 -2.82
N HIS A 40 3.71 10.96 -3.17
CA HIS A 40 3.77 11.60 -4.48
C HIS A 40 4.60 12.88 -4.40
N PRO A 41 5.89 12.87 -4.81
CA PRO A 41 6.72 14.07 -4.79
C PRO A 41 6.17 15.20 -5.68
N ALA A 42 5.49 14.83 -6.76
CA ALA A 42 4.84 15.73 -7.70
C ALA A 42 3.60 16.44 -7.12
N GLY A 43 3.10 16.02 -5.95
CA GLY A 43 2.02 16.72 -5.24
C GLY A 43 0.60 16.31 -5.64
N LYS A 44 0.41 15.44 -6.64
CA LYS A 44 -0.90 14.89 -7.00
C LYS A 44 -1.40 13.95 -5.90
N LEU A 45 -2.67 14.01 -5.52
CA LEU A 45 -3.24 13.14 -4.48
C LEU A 45 -3.99 11.94 -5.06
N GLU A 46 -4.48 12.07 -6.29
CA GLU A 46 -5.25 11.03 -6.93
C GLU A 46 -4.33 9.92 -7.43
N PRO A 47 -4.65 8.64 -7.14
CA PRO A 47 -3.89 7.53 -7.68
C PRO A 47 -3.97 7.48 -9.20
N ASN A 48 -2.92 6.97 -9.82
CA ASN A 48 -2.93 6.58 -11.23
C ASN A 48 -3.55 5.16 -11.40
N PRO A 49 -3.87 4.74 -12.65
CA PRO A 49 -4.47 3.43 -12.89
C PRO A 49 -3.61 2.24 -12.43
N GLU A 50 -2.29 2.36 -12.47
CA GLU A 50 -1.36 1.32 -12.03
C GLU A 50 -1.40 1.15 -10.51
N GLU A 51 -1.46 2.24 -9.76
CA GLU A 51 -1.61 2.22 -8.30
C GLU A 51 -2.94 1.61 -7.88
N LEU A 52 -4.02 1.90 -8.59
CA LEU A 52 -5.31 1.23 -8.37
C LEU A 52 -5.19 -0.29 -8.57
N PHE A 53 -4.50 -0.72 -9.64
CA PHE A 53 -4.28 -2.13 -9.94
C PHE A 53 -3.40 -2.83 -8.89
N ILE A 54 -2.27 -2.22 -8.53
CA ILE A 54 -1.36 -2.75 -7.49
C ILE A 54 -2.09 -2.87 -6.15
N THR A 55 -2.86 -1.84 -5.76
CA THR A 55 -3.63 -1.86 -4.50
C THR A 55 -4.59 -3.04 -4.47
N ARG A 56 -5.35 -3.27 -5.55
CA ARG A 56 -6.28 -4.41 -5.65
C ARG A 56 -5.54 -5.74 -5.50
N ARG A 57 -4.42 -5.92 -6.20
CA ARG A 57 -3.61 -7.15 -6.08
C ARG A 57 -3.10 -7.38 -4.67
N LEU A 58 -2.69 -6.32 -3.97
CA LEU A 58 -2.23 -6.40 -2.58
C LEU A 58 -3.37 -6.74 -1.62
N VAL A 59 -4.55 -6.15 -1.80
CA VAL A 59 -5.76 -6.47 -1.02
C VAL A 59 -6.15 -7.94 -1.21
N GLU A 60 -6.19 -8.42 -2.46
CA GLU A 60 -6.51 -9.82 -2.76
C GLU A 60 -5.49 -10.80 -2.16
N ALA A 61 -4.19 -10.48 -2.26
CA ALA A 61 -3.14 -11.27 -1.64
C ALA A 61 -3.26 -11.28 -0.11
N GLY A 62 -3.56 -10.13 0.50
CA GLY A 62 -3.78 -10.01 1.94
C GLY A 62 -4.92 -10.91 2.43
N LYS A 63 -6.07 -10.90 1.72
CA LYS A 63 -7.20 -11.79 2.00
C LYS A 63 -6.80 -13.26 1.94
N LEU A 64 -6.03 -13.66 0.92
CA LEU A 64 -5.56 -15.04 0.78
C LEU A 64 -4.61 -15.47 1.92
N LEU A 65 -3.78 -14.55 2.40
CA LEU A 65 -2.80 -14.79 3.45
C LEU A 65 -3.38 -14.64 4.87
N GLY A 66 -4.59 -14.11 5.02
CA GLY A 66 -5.17 -13.75 6.32
C GLY A 66 -4.50 -12.54 6.96
N ILE A 67 -3.96 -11.62 6.16
CA ILE A 67 -3.32 -10.37 6.58
C ILE A 67 -4.04 -9.21 5.91
N ASP A 68 -4.92 -8.53 6.64
CA ASP A 68 -5.78 -7.50 6.06
C ASP A 68 -5.00 -6.25 5.64
N VAL A 69 -5.31 -5.73 4.44
CA VAL A 69 -4.85 -4.40 4.03
C VAL A 69 -5.91 -3.38 4.46
N LEU A 70 -5.67 -2.69 5.58
CA LEU A 70 -6.65 -1.78 6.19
C LEU A 70 -6.78 -0.46 5.43
N ASP A 71 -5.67 0.04 4.90
CA ASP A 71 -5.67 1.21 4.05
C ASP A 71 -4.48 1.22 3.08
N HIS A 72 -4.64 1.99 2.01
CA HIS A 72 -3.54 2.47 1.21
C HIS A 72 -3.58 4.00 1.20
N VAL A 73 -2.53 4.64 1.71
CA VAL A 73 -2.47 6.08 1.89
C VAL A 73 -1.42 6.68 0.95
N ILE A 74 -1.86 7.63 0.12
CA ILE A 74 -0.97 8.48 -0.67
C ILE A 74 -0.72 9.75 0.13
N VAL A 75 0.54 10.14 0.32
CA VAL A 75 0.90 11.37 1.04
C VAL A 75 1.59 12.37 0.12
N THR A 76 1.24 13.65 0.25
CA THR A 76 1.92 14.78 -0.39
C THR A 76 2.31 15.81 0.67
N LYS A 77 2.98 16.89 0.26
CA LYS A 77 3.33 17.99 1.18
C LYS A 77 2.11 18.70 1.78
N THR A 78 0.97 18.67 1.11
CA THR A 78 -0.20 19.48 1.44
C THR A 78 -1.44 18.65 1.80
N GLY A 79 -1.37 17.33 1.73
CA GLY A 79 -2.51 16.48 2.02
C GLY A 79 -2.22 15.00 1.89
N TRP A 80 -3.31 14.23 1.90
CA TRP A 80 -3.27 12.78 1.79
C TRP A 80 -4.56 12.25 1.14
N PHE A 81 -4.45 11.08 0.54
CA PHE A 81 -5.55 10.32 -0.03
C PHE A 81 -5.60 8.95 0.65
N SER A 82 -6.80 8.49 1.01
CA SER A 82 -7.01 7.14 1.57
C SER A 82 -7.96 6.36 0.67
N PHE A 83 -7.53 5.18 0.29
CA PHE A 83 -8.33 4.25 -0.48
C PHE A 83 -9.53 3.76 0.33
N ALA A 84 -9.34 3.49 1.63
CA ALA A 84 -10.43 3.08 2.53
C ALA A 84 -11.53 4.14 2.59
N LYS A 85 -11.18 5.41 2.82
CA LYS A 85 -12.15 6.52 2.88
C LYS A 85 -12.87 6.77 1.56
N LYS A 86 -12.27 6.37 0.44
CA LYS A 86 -12.85 6.50 -0.90
C LYS A 86 -13.63 5.25 -1.35
N GLY A 87 -13.70 4.21 -0.51
CA GLY A 87 -14.37 2.95 -0.85
C GLY A 87 -13.66 2.18 -1.96
N LEU A 88 -12.34 2.33 -2.08
CA LEU A 88 -11.53 1.72 -3.14
C LEU A 88 -10.83 0.42 -2.70
N LEU A 89 -11.04 -0.01 -1.45
CA LEU A 89 -10.60 -1.30 -0.93
C LEU A 89 -11.81 -2.24 -1.00
N GLY A 90 -11.88 -3.04 -2.05
CA GLY A 90 -12.97 -3.98 -2.32
C GLY A 90 -12.42 -5.38 -2.51
#